data_AF-A0A944EVY4-F1
#
_entry.id   AF-A0A944EVY4-F1
#
_cell.length_a   1.000
_cell.length_b   1.000
_cell.length_c   1.000
_cell.angle_alpha   90.00
_cell.angle_beta   90.00
_cell.angle_gamma   90.00
#
_symmetry.space_group_name_H-M   'P 1'
#
loop_
_entity.id
_entity.type
_entity.pdbx_description
1 polymer ?
#
loop_
_entity_poly.entity_id
_entity_poly.type
_entity_poly.pdbx_seq_one_letter_code
_entity_poly.pdbx_strand_id
1 'polypeptide(L)'
;MVSYDERGAHDVCDACGVPRGRWRAVLGMTLCGPCERTGGSSPGREPVLLAEVLATTAVELTLAARRSASVPDPRTAATTACKRCGAPATWHRTVRGRWILIEPGDRPLGAVPAGKRWRIAGDGTAVNLGSSSPSDTCRISHFDLCPARARCPAPAGSGAYG
;
A
#
# COMPACT_ATOMS: atom_id res chain seq x y z
N MET A 1 -22.33 -41.39 29.79
CA MET A 1 -21.34 -40.29 29.86
C MET A 1 -20.09 -40.89 30.48
N VAL A 2 -19.15 -41.35 29.66
CA VAL A 2 -17.89 -41.94 30.15
C VAL A 2 -16.85 -40.84 30.04
N SER A 3 -16.32 -40.41 31.19
CA SER A 3 -15.21 -39.46 31.29
C SER A 3 -14.01 -40.03 30.52
N TYR A 4 -13.59 -39.32 29.47
CA TYR A 4 -12.32 -39.62 28.80
C TYR A 4 -11.16 -39.21 29.72
N ASP A 5 -10.21 -40.12 29.79
CA ASP A 5 -9.00 -40.13 30.60
C ASP A 5 -8.05 -38.99 30.19
N GLU A 6 -8.04 -37.89 30.94
CA GLU A 6 -7.05 -36.80 30.77
C GLU A 6 -5.66 -37.16 31.36
N ARG A 7 -5.44 -38.38 31.86
CA ARG A 7 -4.12 -38.83 32.36
C ARG A 7 -3.31 -39.59 31.32
N GLY A 8 -3.91 -40.05 30.22
CA GLY A 8 -3.22 -40.80 29.16
C GLY A 8 -2.38 -39.98 28.17
N ALA A 9 -2.56 -38.65 28.10
CA ALA A 9 -1.85 -37.79 27.13
C ALA A 9 -0.41 -37.44 27.53
N HIS A 10 -0.01 -37.75 28.77
CA HIS A 10 1.28 -37.35 29.34
C HIS A 10 2.36 -38.45 29.34
N ASP A 11 2.06 -39.63 28.77
CA ASP A 11 2.96 -40.78 28.79
C ASP A 11 3.78 -40.95 27.50
N VAL A 12 3.51 -40.16 26.45
CA VAL A 12 4.20 -40.24 25.15
C VAL A 12 5.09 -39.02 24.95
N CYS A 13 6.30 -39.21 24.42
CA CYS A 13 7.20 -38.13 24.07
C CYS A 13 6.73 -37.38 22.82
N ASP A 14 6.53 -36.07 22.90
CA ASP A 14 6.09 -35.23 21.77
C ASP A 14 7.15 -35.09 20.66
N ALA A 15 8.42 -35.34 20.98
CA ALA A 15 9.53 -35.21 20.02
C ALA A 15 9.77 -36.47 19.16
N CYS A 16 9.51 -37.66 19.70
CA CYS A 16 9.84 -38.93 19.03
C CYS A 16 8.76 -40.03 19.15
N GLY A 17 7.65 -39.78 19.83
CA GLY A 17 6.49 -40.68 19.88
C GLY A 17 6.65 -41.93 20.75
N VAL A 18 7.75 -42.09 21.49
CA VAL A 18 7.96 -43.26 22.35
C VAL A 18 7.24 -43.11 23.70
N PRO A 19 6.78 -44.21 24.31
CA PRO A 19 6.22 -44.18 25.67
C PRO A 19 7.31 -43.85 26.71
N ARG A 20 6.88 -43.41 27.91
CA ARG A 20 7.71 -42.84 29.00
C ARG A 20 8.11 -41.38 28.80
N GLY A 21 7.22 -40.59 28.23
CA GLY A 21 7.29 -39.14 28.28
C GLY A 21 7.10 -38.63 29.71
N ARG A 22 7.78 -37.53 30.07
CA ARG A 22 7.50 -36.77 31.29
C ARG A 22 7.20 -35.33 30.91
N TRP A 23 6.11 -34.79 31.45
CA TRP A 23 5.75 -33.38 31.26
C TRP A 23 6.86 -32.44 31.73
N ARG A 24 7.24 -31.48 30.88
CA ARG A 24 8.21 -30.43 31.16
C ARG A 24 7.52 -29.08 31.12
N ALA A 25 7.08 -28.61 32.28
CA ALA A 25 6.29 -27.38 32.41
C ALA A 25 6.95 -26.14 31.78
N VAL A 26 8.29 -26.02 31.87
CA VAL A 26 9.05 -24.92 31.26
C VAL A 26 8.94 -24.89 29.74
N LEU A 27 8.83 -26.06 29.10
CA LEU A 27 8.75 -26.20 27.64
C LEU A 27 7.31 -26.40 27.15
N GLY A 28 6.35 -26.61 28.05
CA GLY A 28 4.96 -26.88 27.70
C GLY A 28 4.75 -28.15 26.87
N MET A 29 5.64 -29.14 26.99
CA MET A 29 5.61 -30.40 26.21
C MET A 29 6.07 -31.60 27.04
N THR A 30 5.73 -32.81 26.61
CA THR A 30 6.14 -34.09 27.20
C THR A 30 7.40 -34.62 26.50
N LEU A 31 8.48 -34.86 27.25
CA LEU A 31 9.75 -35.37 26.69
C LEU A 31 10.24 -36.62 27.42
N CYS A 32 10.81 -37.56 26.68
CA CYS A 32 11.56 -38.68 27.27
C CYS A 32 12.99 -38.23 27.65
N GLY A 33 13.62 -38.94 28.59
CA GLY A 33 14.96 -38.61 29.10
C GLY A 33 16.06 -38.47 28.02
N PRO A 34 16.05 -39.27 26.93
CA PRO A 34 16.91 -39.02 25.78
C PRO A 34 16.64 -37.67 25.10
N CYS A 35 15.41 -37.42 24.62
CA CYS A 35 15.07 -36.18 23.90
C CYS A 35 15.26 -34.90 24.72
N GLU A 36 15.09 -34.99 26.04
CA GLU A 36 15.41 -33.90 26.97
C GLU A 36 16.91 -33.57 26.97
N ARG A 37 17.78 -34.58 26.94
CA ARG A 37 19.23 -34.39 26.88
C ARG A 37 19.72 -33.95 25.50
N THR A 38 19.06 -34.38 24.43
CA THR A 38 19.44 -34.00 23.06
C THR A 38 18.85 -32.66 22.60
N GLY A 39 17.96 -32.03 23.37
CA GLY A 39 17.35 -30.75 22.99
C GLY A 39 16.43 -30.85 21.77
N GLY A 40 15.63 -31.92 21.67
CA GLY A 40 14.56 -32.00 20.68
C GLY A 40 15.02 -32.01 19.21
N SER A 41 16.24 -32.46 18.91
CA SER A 41 16.60 -32.76 17.52
C SER A 41 15.88 -34.04 17.10
N SER A 42 14.64 -33.93 16.58
CA SER A 42 14.00 -35.06 15.90
C SER A 42 14.91 -35.49 14.75
N PRO A 43 15.33 -36.78 14.66
CA PRO A 43 16.28 -37.26 13.65
C PRO A 43 15.68 -37.37 12.23
N GLY A 44 14.70 -36.53 11.89
CA GLY A 44 14.03 -36.54 10.58
C GLY A 44 13.71 -35.16 10.00
N ARG A 45 13.99 -34.05 10.72
CA ARG A 45 13.90 -32.71 10.14
C ARG A 45 15.31 -32.25 9.78
N GLU A 46 15.65 -32.34 8.51
CA GLU A 46 16.90 -31.79 8.00
C GLU A 46 16.92 -30.28 8.27
N PRO A 47 17.96 -29.75 8.95
CA PRO A 47 18.07 -28.33 9.21
C PRO A 47 18.30 -27.59 7.89
N VAL A 48 17.38 -26.71 7.52
CA VAL A 48 17.53 -25.87 6.33
C VAL A 48 18.66 -24.87 6.57
N LEU A 49 19.65 -24.85 5.67
CA LEU A 49 20.73 -23.86 5.73
C LEU A 49 20.18 -22.48 5.38
N LEU A 50 20.30 -21.53 6.32
CA LEU A 50 19.87 -20.14 6.12
C LEU A 50 20.51 -19.51 4.87
N ALA A 51 21.73 -19.91 4.52
CA ALA A 51 22.43 -19.44 3.34
C ALA A 51 21.68 -19.76 2.02
N GLU A 52 21.08 -20.94 1.91
CA GLU A 52 20.34 -21.35 0.70
C GLU A 52 19.02 -20.59 0.57
N VAL A 53 18.33 -20.38 1.70
CA VAL A 53 17.10 -19.57 1.75
C VAL A 53 17.40 -18.12 1.35
N LEU A 54 18.47 -17.55 1.88
CA LEU A 54 18.91 -16.19 1.53
C LEU A 54 19.33 -16.08 0.06
N ALA A 55 20.05 -17.07 -0.46
CA ALA A 55 20.43 -17.10 -1.87
C ALA A 55 19.20 -17.16 -2.79
N THR A 56 18.23 -18.01 -2.46
CA THR A 56 16.99 -18.18 -3.24
C THR A 56 16.15 -16.91 -3.20
N THR A 57 15.97 -16.32 -2.03
CA THR A 57 15.21 -15.06 -1.88
C THR A 57 15.89 -13.89 -2.60
N ALA A 58 17.22 -13.80 -2.58
CA ALA A 58 17.95 -12.76 -3.32
C ALA A 58 17.76 -12.87 -4.84
N VAL A 59 17.73 -14.10 -5.38
CA VAL A 59 17.45 -14.35 -6.81
C VAL A 59 16.04 -13.91 -7.17
N GLU A 60 15.04 -14.31 -6.37
CA GLU A 60 13.65 -13.92 -6.59
C GLU A 60 13.44 -12.39 -6.52
N LEU A 61 14.08 -11.73 -5.56
CA LEU A 61 14.05 -10.27 -5.44
C LEU A 61 14.71 -9.59 -6.65
N THR A 62 15.83 -10.11 -7.13
CA THR A 62 16.51 -9.58 -8.32
C THR A 62 15.64 -9.74 -9.57
N LEU A 63 14.98 -10.89 -9.72
CA LEU A 63 14.07 -11.14 -10.83
C LEU A 63 12.84 -10.23 -10.77
N ALA A 64 12.27 -10.03 -9.59
CA ALA A 64 11.17 -9.10 -9.36
C ALA A 64 11.58 -7.65 -9.65
N ALA A 65 12.79 -7.25 -9.25
CA ALA A 65 13.34 -5.92 -9.57
C ALA A 65 13.49 -5.71 -11.08
N ARG A 66 13.92 -6.72 -11.84
CA ARG A 66 14.01 -6.63 -13.31
C ARG A 66 12.65 -6.57 -14.01
N ARG A 67 11.62 -7.17 -13.41
CA ARG A 67 10.25 -7.21 -13.96
C ARG A 67 9.42 -6.00 -13.56
N SER A 68 9.81 -5.27 -12.52
CA SER A 68 9.09 -4.06 -12.10
C SER A 68 9.41 -2.92 -13.06
N ALA A 69 8.38 -2.35 -13.66
CA ALA A 69 8.49 -1.08 -14.35
C ALA A 69 9.01 -0.03 -13.36
N SER A 70 9.91 0.86 -13.79
CA SER A 70 10.40 1.92 -12.90
C SER A 70 9.21 2.68 -12.33
N VAL A 71 9.08 2.72 -11.01
CA VAL A 71 8.08 3.56 -10.36
C VAL A 71 8.41 5.00 -10.73
N PRO A 72 7.53 5.74 -11.41
CA PRO A 72 7.80 7.12 -11.77
C PRO A 72 8.15 7.92 -10.51
N ASP A 73 9.18 8.76 -10.59
CA ASP A 73 9.55 9.61 -9.45
C ASP A 73 8.30 10.40 -9.00
N PRO A 74 7.86 10.27 -7.73
CA PRO A 74 6.71 10.99 -7.20
C PRO A 74 6.89 12.52 -7.14
N ARG A 75 8.03 13.05 -7.59
CA ARG A 75 8.26 14.48 -7.85
C ARG A 75 7.95 14.88 -9.29
N THR A 76 7.94 13.93 -10.22
CA THR A 76 7.77 14.21 -11.64
C THR A 76 6.29 14.24 -11.98
N ALA A 77 5.91 15.22 -12.80
CA ALA A 77 4.55 15.35 -13.29
C ALA A 77 4.15 14.10 -14.09
N ALA A 78 2.98 13.53 -13.82
CA ALA A 78 2.52 12.29 -14.43
C ALA A 78 1.24 12.51 -15.23
N THR A 79 1.33 12.37 -16.55
CA THR A 79 0.15 12.44 -17.44
C THR A 79 -0.70 11.18 -17.27
N THR A 80 -2.00 11.37 -17.11
CA THR A 80 -3.00 10.29 -17.00
C THR A 80 -4.28 10.68 -17.74
N ALA A 81 -5.08 9.69 -18.11
CA ALA A 81 -6.47 9.92 -18.45
C ALA A 81 -7.29 10.19 -17.18
N CYS A 82 -8.21 11.16 -17.23
CA CYS A 82 -9.18 11.40 -16.18
C CYS A 82 -10.15 10.21 -16.07
N LYS A 83 -10.31 9.65 -14.87
CA LYS A 83 -11.18 8.49 -14.64
C LYS A 83 -12.66 8.74 -14.94
N ARG A 84 -13.10 10.01 -15.02
CA ARG A 84 -14.51 10.36 -15.23
C ARG A 84 -14.85 10.65 -16.70
N CYS A 85 -14.00 11.39 -17.39
CA CYS A 85 -14.27 11.80 -18.78
C CYS A 85 -13.28 11.22 -19.81
N GLY A 86 -12.23 10.51 -19.36
CA GLY A 86 -11.20 9.92 -20.23
C GLY A 86 -10.19 10.92 -20.79
N ALA A 87 -10.39 12.22 -20.63
CA ALA A 87 -9.51 13.24 -21.21
C ALA A 87 -8.11 13.23 -20.56
N PRO A 88 -7.04 13.53 -21.32
CA PRO A 88 -5.69 13.58 -20.77
C PRO A 88 -5.51 14.80 -19.85
N ALA A 89 -4.84 14.61 -18.73
CA ALA A 89 -4.45 15.67 -17.81
C ALA A 89 -3.20 15.26 -17.02
N THR A 90 -2.52 16.23 -16.40
CA THR A 90 -1.22 15.98 -15.75
C THR A 90 -1.31 16.18 -14.24
N TRP A 91 -0.84 15.21 -13.46
CA TRP A 91 -0.71 15.33 -12.02
C TRP A 91 0.51 16.16 -11.65
N HIS A 92 0.30 17.16 -10.79
CA HIS A 92 1.37 17.96 -10.19
C HIS A 92 1.25 17.93 -8.67
N ARG A 93 2.39 17.90 -7.98
CA ARG A 93 2.42 18.15 -6.54
C ARG A 93 2.17 19.62 -6.28
N THR A 94 1.37 19.91 -5.26
CA THR A 94 1.19 21.26 -4.74
C THR A 94 2.27 21.57 -3.72
N VAL A 95 2.47 22.86 -3.42
CA VAL A 95 3.37 23.32 -2.34
C VAL A 95 3.05 22.69 -0.97
N ARG A 96 1.82 22.23 -0.75
CA ARG A 96 1.39 21.53 0.48
C ARG A 96 1.51 20.01 0.39
N GLY A 97 2.20 19.48 -0.62
CA GLY A 97 2.41 18.04 -0.84
C GLY A 97 1.19 17.26 -1.36
N ARG A 98 0.03 17.91 -1.53
CA ARG A 98 -1.15 17.29 -2.15
C ARG A 98 -1.00 17.22 -3.66
N TRP A 99 -1.67 16.27 -4.31
CA TRP A 99 -1.69 16.17 -5.76
C TRP A 99 -2.89 16.89 -6.36
N ILE A 100 -2.68 17.58 -7.48
CA ILE A 100 -3.74 18.18 -8.28
C ILE A 100 -3.58 17.80 -9.75
N LEU A 101 -4.71 17.51 -10.40
CA LEU A 101 -4.76 17.19 -11.82
C LEU A 101 -5.00 18.48 -12.60
N ILE A 102 -4.04 18.89 -13.42
CA ILE A 102 -4.04 20.16 -14.16
C ILE A 102 -4.43 19.92 -15.62
N GLU A 103 -5.31 20.77 -16.12
CA GLU A 103 -5.74 20.76 -17.52
C GLU A 103 -4.55 21.08 -18.45
N PRO A 104 -4.43 20.40 -19.59
CA PRO A 104 -3.49 20.79 -20.63
C PRO A 104 -3.74 22.21 -21.15
N GLY A 105 -2.65 22.94 -21.42
CA GLY A 105 -2.69 24.28 -22.00
C GLY A 105 -2.84 25.41 -21.00
N ASP A 106 -2.52 26.60 -21.46
CA ASP A 106 -2.62 27.85 -20.70
C ASP A 106 -3.95 28.54 -20.97
N ARG A 107 -4.40 29.33 -20.00
CA ARG A 107 -5.66 30.09 -20.05
C ARG A 107 -5.41 31.55 -19.72
N PRO A 108 -6.13 32.48 -20.36
CA PRO A 108 -6.05 33.89 -19.98
C PRO A 108 -6.53 34.06 -18.54
N LEU A 109 -5.80 34.86 -17.76
CA LEU A 109 -6.04 35.08 -16.34
C LEU A 109 -7.47 35.55 -16.05
N GLY A 110 -8.01 36.43 -16.90
CA GLY A 110 -9.37 36.97 -16.79
C GLY A 110 -10.48 35.94 -16.96
N ALA A 111 -10.21 34.79 -17.61
CA ALA A 111 -11.20 33.74 -17.83
C ALA A 111 -11.29 32.74 -16.66
N VAL A 112 -10.34 32.77 -15.72
CA VAL A 112 -10.28 31.82 -14.59
C VAL A 112 -10.54 32.57 -13.28
N PRO A 113 -11.48 32.13 -12.42
CA PRO A 113 -11.70 32.74 -11.11
C PRO A 113 -10.43 32.69 -10.25
N ALA A 114 -10.15 33.75 -9.50
CA ALA A 114 -8.91 33.92 -8.71
C ALA A 114 -8.48 32.67 -7.94
N GLY A 115 -9.35 32.10 -7.10
CA GLY A 115 -9.03 30.90 -6.30
C GLY A 115 -8.77 29.61 -7.08
N LYS A 116 -9.01 29.60 -8.40
CA LYS A 116 -8.82 28.44 -9.29
C LYS A 116 -7.62 28.59 -10.22
N ARG A 117 -6.86 29.68 -10.08
CA ARG A 117 -5.68 29.97 -10.90
C ARG A 117 -4.47 29.23 -10.35
N TRP A 118 -3.85 28.44 -11.21
CA TRP A 118 -2.65 27.67 -10.90
C TRP A 118 -1.48 28.12 -11.78
N ARG A 119 -0.26 27.94 -11.29
CA ARG A 119 0.97 28.01 -12.08
C ARG A 119 1.78 26.75 -11.79
N ILE A 120 2.48 26.24 -12.81
CA ILE A 120 3.49 25.21 -12.62
C ILE A 120 4.84 25.93 -12.50
N ALA A 121 5.51 25.78 -11.37
CA ALA A 121 6.86 26.27 -11.17
C ALA A 121 7.87 25.43 -11.97
N GLY A 122 9.10 25.92 -12.14
CA GLY A 122 10.12 25.25 -12.96
C GLY A 122 10.50 23.86 -12.46
N ASP A 123 10.27 23.57 -11.18
CA ASP A 123 10.44 22.27 -10.54
C ASP A 123 9.25 21.31 -10.72
N GLY A 124 8.20 21.74 -11.45
CA GLY A 124 6.98 20.96 -11.66
C GLY A 124 5.91 21.14 -10.57
N THR A 125 6.17 21.93 -9.52
CA THR A 125 5.23 22.17 -8.42
C THR A 125 4.07 23.08 -8.85
N ALA A 126 2.83 22.66 -8.58
CA ALA A 126 1.64 23.46 -8.77
C ALA A 126 1.44 24.45 -7.60
N VAL A 127 1.43 25.73 -7.93
CA VAL A 127 1.21 26.84 -6.99
C VAL A 127 -0.15 27.47 -7.30
N ASN A 128 -1.03 27.57 -6.30
CA ASN A 128 -2.26 28.34 -6.44
C ASN A 128 -1.95 29.83 -6.30
N LEU A 129 -2.34 30.63 -7.28
CA LEU A 129 -2.04 32.05 -7.29
C LEU A 129 -3.03 32.87 -6.46
N GLY A 130 -4.22 32.35 -6.16
CA GLY A 130 -5.27 33.11 -5.50
C GLY A 130 -5.58 34.40 -6.25
N SER A 131 -5.60 35.52 -5.54
CA SER A 131 -5.75 36.86 -6.13
C SER A 131 -4.45 37.42 -6.73
N SER A 132 -3.30 36.81 -6.47
CA SER A 132 -2.04 37.24 -7.07
C SER A 132 -1.99 36.86 -8.55
N SER A 133 -1.38 37.70 -9.38
CA SER A 133 -1.31 37.51 -10.83
C SER A 133 0.04 37.92 -11.40
N PRO A 134 1.10 37.12 -11.19
CA PRO A 134 2.43 37.41 -11.72
C PRO A 134 2.56 37.21 -13.25
N SER A 135 1.48 36.82 -13.94
CA SER A 135 1.41 36.58 -15.41
C SER A 135 -0.01 36.82 -15.91
N ASP A 136 -0.16 37.12 -17.21
CA ASP A 136 -1.45 37.24 -17.90
C ASP A 136 -2.09 35.88 -18.23
N THR A 137 -1.35 34.80 -18.02
CA THR A 137 -1.82 33.43 -18.22
C THR A 137 -1.73 32.60 -16.95
N CYS A 138 -2.59 31.59 -16.86
CA CYS A 138 -2.62 30.63 -15.77
C CYS A 138 -3.05 29.24 -16.24
N ARG A 139 -2.92 28.28 -15.33
CA ARG A 139 -3.47 26.93 -15.43
C ARG A 139 -4.73 26.81 -14.59
N ILE A 140 -5.51 25.78 -14.86
CA ILE A 140 -6.70 25.42 -14.10
C ILE A 140 -6.70 23.93 -13.81
N SER A 141 -7.34 23.54 -12.71
CA SER A 141 -7.57 22.13 -12.39
C SER A 141 -8.48 21.49 -13.44
N HIS A 142 -8.14 20.28 -13.89
CA HIS A 142 -9.01 19.49 -14.76
C HIS A 142 -10.39 19.26 -14.11
N PHE A 143 -10.45 19.11 -12.79
CA PHE A 143 -11.71 18.88 -12.07
C PHE A 143 -12.72 20.03 -12.21
N ASP A 144 -12.24 21.26 -12.43
CA ASP A 144 -13.09 22.43 -12.63
C ASP A 144 -13.72 22.47 -14.02
N LEU A 145 -13.05 21.89 -15.03
CA LEU A 145 -13.50 21.84 -16.42
C LEU A 145 -14.09 20.50 -16.83
N CYS A 146 -13.95 19.48 -15.98
CA CYS A 146 -14.33 18.11 -16.33
C CYS A 146 -15.81 18.05 -16.74
N PRO A 147 -16.13 17.66 -17.99
CA PRO A 147 -17.51 17.65 -18.48
C PRO A 147 -18.39 16.59 -17.81
N ALA A 148 -17.78 15.61 -17.13
CA ALA A 148 -18.51 14.66 -16.31
C ALA A 148 -19.03 15.29 -14.99
N ARG A 149 -18.47 16.43 -14.56
CA ARG A 149 -18.95 17.15 -13.37
C ARG A 149 -20.35 17.73 -13.57
N ALA A 150 -20.64 18.24 -14.76
CA ALA A 150 -21.98 18.73 -15.12
C ALA A 150 -23.00 17.59 -15.31
N ARG A 151 -22.54 16.37 -15.59
CA ARG A 151 -23.39 15.19 -15.79
C ARG A 151 -23.78 14.47 -14.49
N CYS A 152 -23.24 14.87 -13.35
CA CYS A 152 -23.75 14.45 -12.05
C CYS A 152 -24.93 15.37 -11.68
N PRO A 153 -26.19 14.89 -11.70
CA PRO A 153 -27.29 15.66 -11.14
C PRO A 153 -27.00 15.94 -9.66
N ALA A 154 -27.22 17.17 -9.22
CA ALA A 154 -27.20 17.48 -7.79
C ALA A 154 -28.18 16.52 -7.08
N PRO A 155 -27.85 15.97 -5.89
CA PRO A 155 -28.85 15.28 -5.11
C PRO A 155 -30.02 16.27 -4.94
N ALA A 156 -31.20 15.89 -5.41
CA ALA A 156 -32.40 16.68 -5.19
C ALA A 156 -32.46 16.96 -3.69
N GLY A 157 -32.31 18.24 -3.34
CA GLY A 157 -32.40 18.67 -1.96
C GLY A 157 -33.70 18.11 -1.41
N SER A 158 -33.59 17.31 -0.35
CA SER A 158 -34.72 16.94 0.48
C SER A 158 -35.39 18.24 0.91
N GLY A 159 -36.47 18.59 0.21
CA GLY A 159 -37.39 19.63 0.63
C GLY A 159 -37.90 19.25 2.00
N ALA A 160 -37.42 20.00 2.99
CA ALA A 160 -37.95 20.01 4.34
C ALA A 160 -39.37 20.58 4.33
N TYR A 161 -40.29 19.83 4.95
CA TYR A 161 -41.50 20.26 5.66
C TYR A 161 -42.44 21.30 5.02
N GLY A 162 -43.66 20.84 4.72
CA GLY A 162 -44.90 21.59 4.72
C GLY A 162 -46.01 20.68 5.21
#